data_AF-A0AAD5N8F3-F1
#
_entry.id   AF-A0AAD5N8F3-F1
#
_cell.length_a   1.000
_cell.length_b   1.000
_cell.length_c   1.000
_cell.angle_alpha   90.00
_cell.angle_beta   90.00
_cell.angle_gamma   90.00
#
_symmetry.space_group_name_H-M   'P 1'
#
loop_
_entity.id
_entity.type
_entity.pdbx_description
1 polymer ?
#
loop_
_entity_poly.entity_id
_entity_poly.type
_entity_poly.pdbx_seq_one_letter_code
_entity_poly.pdbx_strand_id
1 'polypeptide(L)' 'MKICYNFEEFKKLLDDKFILLCPFCGEIECEDEIKKASTSEETDTGTLLMGAKSLCIPLDQPKETLPDQCILSSL' A
#
# COMPACT_ATOMS: atom_id res chain seq x y z
N MET A 1 11.56 5.08 -4.10
CA MET A 1 10.86 4.13 -3.22
C MET A 1 10.82 4.72 -1.82
N LYS A 2 9.69 4.62 -1.12
CA LYS A 2 9.51 5.08 0.27
C LYS A 2 9.02 3.91 1.12
N ILE A 3 9.46 3.86 2.38
CA ILE A 3 8.97 2.87 3.33
C ILE A 3 7.86 3.53 4.15
N CYS A 4 6.77 2.81 4.40
CA CYS A 4 5.68 3.25 5.25
C CYS A 4 5.15 2.07 6.08
N TYR A 5 4.59 2.38 7.24
CA TYR A 5 4.20 1.38 8.24
C TYR A 5 2.74 1.50 8.68
N ASN A 6 2.00 2.50 8.18
CA ASN A 6 0.57 2.66 8.41
C ASN A 6 -0.13 3.08 7.11
N PHE A 7 -1.41 2.77 7.02
CA PHE A 7 -2.18 2.95 5.79
C PHE A 7 -2.50 4.42 5.46
N GLU A 8 -2.48 5.32 6.43
CA GLU A 8 -2.70 6.76 6.20
C GLU A 8 -1.52 7.39 5.46
N GLU A 9 -0.30 7.11 5.93
CA GLU A 9 0.94 7.51 5.24
C GLU A 9 1.04 6.85 3.86
N PHE A 10 0.66 5.57 3.75
CA PHE A 10 0.61 4.85 2.48
C PHE A 10 -0.19 5.62 1.43
N LYS A 11 -1.43 6.03 1.75
CA LYS A 11 -2.30 6.77 0.81
C LYS A 11 -1.69 8.10 0.39
N LYS A 12 -1.19 8.88 1.35
CA LYS A 12 -0.56 10.17 1.07
C LYS A 12 0.63 10.02 0.11
N LEU A 13 1.52 9.07 0.39
CA LEU A 13 2.69 8.83 -0.46
C LEU A 13 2.32 8.26 -1.83
N LEU A 14 1.21 7.49 -1.91
CA LEU A 14 0.67 6.99 -3.18
C LEU A 14 0.14 8.15 -4.05
N ASP A 15 -0.61 9.07 -3.46
CA ASP A 15 -1.11 10.28 -4.14
C ASP A 15 0.05 11.18 -4.60
N ASP A 16 1.13 11.25 -3.81
CA ASP A 16 2.39 11.90 -4.17
C ASP A 16 3.23 11.12 -5.22
N LYS A 17 2.67 10.05 -5.79
CA LYS A 17 3.24 9.23 -6.88
C LYS A 17 4.54 8.49 -6.53
N PHE A 18 4.73 8.13 -5.26
CA PHE A 18 5.85 7.29 -4.84
C PHE A 18 5.57 5.78 -5.03
N ILE A 19 6.62 5.01 -5.32
CA ILE A 19 6.61 3.55 -5.13
C ILE A 19 6.84 3.26 -3.64
N LEU A 20 5.99 2.43 -3.06
CA LEU A 20 5.97 2.16 -1.63
C LEU A 20 6.48 0.76 -1.32
N LEU A 21 7.24 0.64 -0.23
CA LEU A 21 7.60 -0.60 0.41
C LEU A 21 6.93 -0.61 1.78
N CYS A 22 6.17 -1.64 2.09
CA CYS A 22 5.42 -1.73 3.35
C CYS A 22 5.37 -3.17 3.85
N PRO A 23 5.12 -3.39 5.15
CA PRO A 23 4.87 -4.71 5.69
C PRO A 23 3.62 -5.33 5.07
N PHE A 24 3.75 -6.55 4.55
CA PHE A 24 2.67 -7.28 3.90
C PHE A 24 2.71 -8.74 4.34
N CYS A 25 1.55 -9.29 4.72
CA CYS A 25 1.45 -10.66 5.22
C CYS A 25 1.51 -11.74 4.12
N GLY A 26 1.39 -11.36 2.85
CA GLY A 26 1.40 -12.30 1.72
C GLY A 26 0.02 -12.84 1.31
N GLU A 27 -1.02 -12.56 2.10
CA GLU A 27 -2.38 -13.05 1.83
C GLU A 27 -3.07 -12.26 0.71
N ILE A 28 -3.73 -13.00 -0.18
CA ILE A 28 -4.44 -12.42 -1.34
C ILE A 28 -5.58 -11.49 -0.88
N GLU A 29 -6.26 -11.83 0.21
CA GLU A 29 -7.33 -11.01 0.77
C GLU A 29 -6.82 -9.62 1.17
N CYS A 30 -5.63 -9.54 1.77
CA CYS A 30 -4.99 -8.27 2.09
C CYS A 30 -4.63 -7.47 0.85
N GLU A 31 -4.17 -8.11 -0.24
CA GLU A 31 -3.90 -7.42 -1.50
C GLU A 31 -5.17 -6.79 -2.10
N ASP A 32 -6.28 -7.54 -2.12
CA ASP A 32 -7.57 -7.04 -2.59
C ASP A 32 -8.09 -5.88 -1.73
N GLU A 33 -7.95 -5.96 -0.41
CA GLU A 33 -8.34 -4.88 0.49
C GLU A 33 -7.45 -3.65 0.35
N ILE A 34 -6.13 -3.81 0.16
CA ILE A 34 -5.22 -2.68 -0.12
C ILE A 34 -5.67 -1.96 -1.38
N LYS A 35 -5.96 -2.70 -2.45
CA LYS A 35 -6.42 -2.14 -3.72
C LYS A 35 -7.73 -1.36 -3.56
N LYS A 36 -8.72 -1.93 -2.87
CA LYS A 36 -10.01 -1.25 -2.62
C LYS A 36 -9.81 0.01 -1.77
N ALA A 37 -9.10 -0.10 -0.65
CA ALA A 37 -8.93 0.98 0.31
C ALA A 37 -8.02 2.12 -0.20
N SER A 38 -7.20 1.86 -1.22
CA SER A 38 -6.33 2.86 -1.88
C SER A 38 -6.90 3.39 -3.20
N THR A 39 -8.12 2.98 -3.57
CA THR A 39 -8.82 3.56 -4.72
C THR A 39 -9.32 4.96 -4.33
N SER A 40 -8.76 6.00 -4.93
CA SER A 40 -9.17 7.41 -4.73
C SER A 40 -10.20 7.83 -5.77
N GLU A 41 -11.17 8.67 -5.39
CA GLU A 41 -12.14 9.27 -6.31
C GLU A 41 -11.61 10.61 -6.83
N GLU A 42 -11.51 10.82 -8.15
CA GLU A 42 -11.26 12.17 -8.69
C GLU A 42 -12.55 12.98 -8.64
N THR A 43 -12.62 13.93 -7.72
CA THR A 43 -13.81 14.75 -7.46
C THR A 43 -14.22 15.62 -8.65
N ASP A 44 -13.34 15.85 -9.62
CA ASP A 44 -13.58 16.76 -10.75
C ASP A 44 -14.21 16.05 -11.97
N THR A 45 -13.98 14.75 -12.13
CA THR A 45 -14.48 13.99 -13.31
C THR A 45 -15.39 12.82 -12.95
N GLY A 46 -15.51 12.49 -11.65
CA GLY A 46 -16.21 11.28 -11.20
C GLY A 46 -15.51 9.99 -11.61
N THR A 47 -14.25 10.09 -12.06
CA THR A 47 -13.44 8.93 -12.46
C THR A 47 -12.80 8.32 -11.21
N LEU A 48 -12.99 7.02 -11.02
CA LEU A 48 -12.26 6.26 -10.00
C LEU A 48 -10.81 6.07 -10.47
N LEU A 49 -9.84 6.49 -9.65
CA LEU A 49 -8.44 6.18 -9.89
C LEU A 49 -8.14 4.73 -9.54
N MET A 50 -7.17 4.15 -10.22
CA MET A 50 -6.75 2.79 -9.96
C MET A 50 -6.11 2.70 -8.57
N GLY A 51 -6.62 1.83 -7.71
CA GLY A 51 -5.98 1.50 -6.44
C GLY A 51 -4.57 0.91 -6.63
N ALA A 52 -3.78 0.94 -5.56
CA ALA A 52 -2.45 0.39 -5.55
C ALA A 52 -2.45 -1.10 -5.94
N LYS A 53 -1.41 -1.51 -6.65
CA LYS A 53 -1.17 -2.90 -7.05
C LYS A 53 0.22 -3.35 -6.58
N SER A 54 0.30 -4.58 -6.09
CA SER A 54 1.55 -5.25 -5.77
C SER A 54 2.43 -5.36 -7.01
N LEU A 55 3.69 -4.97 -6.87
CA LEU A 55 4.67 -5.08 -7.96
C LEU A 55 5.49 -6.36 -7.81
N CYS A 56 6.13 -6.53 -6.66
CA CYS A 56 6.93 -7.70 -6.32
C CYS A 56 7.24 -7.69 -4.81
N ILE A 57 7.75 -8.83 -4.33
CA ILE A 57 8.49 -8.90 -3.05
C ILE A 57 9.97 -8.74 -3.40
N PRO A 58 10.65 -7.66 -2.96
CA PRO A 58 12.06 -7.45 -3.25
C PRO A 58 12.94 -8.58 -2.71
N LEU A 59 13.95 -9.00 -3.47
CA LEU A 59 14.96 -9.96 -2.98
C LEU A 59 15.82 -9.32 -1.88
N ASP A 60 16.20 -8.06 -2.09
CA ASP A 60 16.92 -7.25 -1.10
C ASP A 60 15.93 -6.58 -0.15
N GLN A 61 15.68 -7.24 0.98
CA GLN A 61 14.82 -6.73 2.04
C GLN A 61 15.53 -5.65 2.88
N PRO A 62 14.79 -4.74 3.53
CA PRO A 62 15.36 -3.78 4.47
C PRO A 62 16.15 -4.50 5.58
N LYS A 63 17.27 -3.91 6.01
CA LYS A 63 18.07 -4.44 7.12
C LYS A 63 17.41 -4.20 8.49
N GLU A 64 16.48 -3.27 8.54
CA GLU A 64 15.71 -2.96 9.74
C GLU A 64 14.63 -4.02 9.94
N THR A 65 14.39 -4.39 11.20
CA THR A 65 13.29 -5.27 11.57
C THR A 65 11.96 -4.62 11.20
N LEU A 66 11.19 -5.30 10.35
CA LEU A 66 9.84 -4.87 10.00
C LEU A 66 8.88 -5.13 11.17
N PRO A 67 7.80 -4.35 11.31
CA PRO A 67 6.71 -4.67 12.22
C PRO A 67 6.10 -6.04 11.92
N ASP A 68 5.63 -6.73 12.95
CA ASP A 68 4.92 -8.03 12.82
C ASP A 68 3.52 -7.88 12.20
N GLN A 69 3.03 -6.65 12.04
CA GLN A 69 1.69 -6.35 11.54
C GLN A 69 1.73 -5.96 10.06
N CYS A 70 0.74 -6.44 9.31
CA CYS A 70 0.49 -6.00 7.93
C CYS A 70 0.09 -4.52 7.89
N ILE A 71 0.34 -3.87 6.75
CA ILE A 71 -0.02 -2.46 6.51
C ILE A 71 -1.52 -2.17 6.70
N LEU A 72 -2.37 -3.18 6.49
CA LEU A 72 -3.76 -3.20 6.91
C LEU A 72 -3.88 -4.04 8.19
N SER A 73 -3.99 -3.38 9.34
CA SER A 73 -4.04 -4.04 10.65
C SER A 73 -5.48 -4.42 11.09
N SER A 74 -6.45 -4.46 10.16
CA SER A 74 -7.89 -4.60 10.47
C SER A 74 -8.54 -5.91 9.97
N LEU A 75 -7.75 -6.97 9.74
CA LEU A 75 -8.25 -8.33 9.53
C LEU A 75 -7.91 -9.20 10.74
#